data_AF-A0A2H0Y980-F1
#
_entry.id   AF-A0A2H0Y980-F1
#
_cell.length_a   1.000
_cell.length_b   1.000
_cell.length_c   1.000
_cell.angle_alpha   90.00
_cell.angle_beta   90.00
_cell.angle_gamma   90.00
#
_symmetry.space_group_name_H-M   'P 1'
#
loop_
_entity.id
_entity.type
_entity.pdbx_description
1 polymer ?
#
loop_
_entity_poly.entity_id
_entity_poly.type
_entity_poly.pdbx_seq_one_letter_code
_entity_poly.pdbx_strand_id
1 'polypeptide(L)'
;NLGIKPFFLNGSGELNLRFNPILKGWLFDKEGCYSFNFLSRIKVTYHNPKRRDTFGKHAAKIMKITFNDKNGSAVEIPSDTIGSPYANQIRSRQIKEIDIYLE
;
A
#
# COMPACT_ATOMS: atom_id res chain seq x y z
N ASN A 1 2.15 0.49 10.00
CA ASN A 1 1.37 -0.08 8.89
C ASN A 1 1.96 0.25 7.53
N LEU A 2 2.27 1.51 7.22
CA LEU A 2 2.85 1.88 5.91
C LEU A 2 4.35 1.59 5.76
N GLY A 3 5.11 1.60 6.86
CA GLY A 3 6.58 1.63 6.84
C GLY A 3 7.14 2.98 7.31
N ILE A 4 8.46 3.07 7.40
CA ILE A 4 9.16 4.29 7.87
C ILE A 4 9.32 5.24 6.69
N LYS A 5 8.95 6.53 6.88
CA LYS A 5 9.03 7.59 5.85
C LYS A 5 8.47 7.12 4.49
N PRO A 6 7.16 6.83 4.41
CA PRO A 6 6.58 6.19 3.23
C PRO A 6 6.60 7.10 2.00
N PHE A 7 6.70 8.42 2.18
CA PHE A 7 6.84 9.36 1.07
C PHE A 7 8.28 9.84 0.90
N PHE A 8 8.73 9.94 -0.36
CA PHE A 8 10.03 10.44 -0.74
C PHE A 8 10.02 11.03 -2.16
N LEU A 9 11.07 11.76 -2.54
CA LEU A 9 11.30 12.21 -3.91
C LEU A 9 12.29 11.28 -4.60
N ASN A 10 12.04 10.90 -5.86
CA ASN A 10 13.00 10.16 -6.67
C ASN A 10 14.09 11.09 -7.24
N GLY A 11 15.02 10.54 -8.01
CA GLY A 11 16.12 11.32 -8.62
C GLY A 11 15.67 12.43 -9.58
N SER A 12 14.44 12.35 -10.09
CA SER A 12 13.82 13.35 -10.95
C SER A 12 13.00 14.41 -10.17
N GLY A 13 13.00 14.34 -8.83
CA GLY A 13 12.23 15.25 -7.98
C GLY A 13 10.74 14.93 -7.90
N GLU A 14 10.29 13.75 -8.35
CA GLU A 14 8.89 13.37 -8.37
C GLU A 14 8.48 12.68 -7.07
N LEU A 15 7.26 12.96 -6.59
CA LEU A 15 6.73 12.35 -5.38
C LEU A 15 6.45 10.86 -5.58
N ASN A 16 6.94 10.05 -4.64
CA ASN A 16 6.70 8.61 -4.56
C ASN A 16 6.16 8.24 -3.18
N LEU A 17 5.34 7.19 -3.13
CA LEU A 17 4.79 6.57 -1.93
C LEU A 17 5.15 5.08 -1.92
N ARG A 18 5.99 4.63 -0.99
CA ARG A 18 6.33 3.22 -0.79
C ARG A 18 5.59 2.65 0.42
N PHE A 19 5.04 1.46 0.24
CA PHE A 19 4.54 0.61 1.31
C PHE A 19 5.60 -0.41 1.69
N ASN A 20 6.00 -0.41 2.94
CA ASN A 20 6.91 -1.38 3.55
C ASN A 20 6.41 -1.74 4.96
N PRO A 21 5.30 -2.50 5.05
CA PRO A 21 4.67 -2.82 6.32
C PRO A 21 5.60 -3.63 7.23
N ILE A 22 5.53 -3.37 8.54
CA ILE A 22 6.11 -4.22 9.59
C ILE A 22 4.95 -4.69 10.45
N LEU A 23 4.30 -5.77 10.01
CA LEU A 23 3.10 -6.34 10.61
C LEU A 23 3.34 -7.81 10.95
N LYS A 24 2.90 -8.20 12.15
CA LYS A 24 2.81 -9.60 12.55
C LYS A 24 1.64 -10.28 11.85
N GLY A 25 1.79 -11.55 11.53
CA GLY A 25 0.79 -12.38 10.85
C GLY A 25 -0.55 -12.48 11.58
N TRP A 26 -0.54 -12.44 12.91
CA TRP A 26 -1.76 -12.51 13.71
C TRP A 26 -2.67 -11.27 13.59
N LEU A 27 -2.15 -10.14 13.08
CA LEU A 27 -2.94 -8.93 12.84
C LEU A 27 -3.91 -9.09 11.66
N PHE A 28 -3.62 -10.02 10.75
CA PHE A 28 -4.51 -10.34 9.64
C PHE A 28 -5.66 -11.20 10.16
N ASP A 29 -6.87 -10.86 9.76
CA ASP A 29 -8.09 -11.57 10.12
C ASP A 29 -8.14 -12.99 9.50
N LYS A 30 -9.27 -13.68 9.68
CA LYS A 30 -9.48 -15.05 9.16
C LYS A 30 -9.43 -15.13 7.63
N GLU A 31 -9.66 -14.03 6.92
CA GLU A 31 -9.63 -13.93 5.46
C GLU A 31 -8.25 -13.52 4.96
N GLY A 32 -7.31 -13.24 5.86
CA GLY A 32 -5.98 -12.76 5.53
C GLY A 32 -5.93 -11.25 5.28
N CYS A 33 -6.91 -10.49 5.77
CA CYS A 33 -7.01 -9.05 5.54
C CYS A 33 -6.58 -8.24 6.76
N TYR A 34 -5.95 -7.09 6.51
CA TYR A 34 -5.70 -6.05 7.51
C TYR A 34 -5.99 -4.67 6.91
N SER A 35 -6.96 -3.97 7.47
CA SER A 35 -7.36 -2.63 7.00
C SER A 35 -7.08 -1.53 8.00
N PHE A 36 -6.71 -0.35 7.51
CA PHE A 36 -6.53 0.85 8.33
C PHE A 36 -6.79 2.12 7.50
N ASN A 37 -7.02 3.24 8.18
CA ASN A 37 -7.14 4.54 7.52
C ASN A 37 -5.77 5.21 7.37
N PHE A 38 -5.41 5.55 6.14
CA PHE A 38 -4.28 6.39 5.78
C PHE A 38 -4.76 7.82 5.47
N LEU A 39 -4.00 8.83 5.92
CA LEU A 39 -4.34 10.25 5.78
C LEU A 39 -5.79 10.56 6.21
N SER A 40 -6.26 9.88 7.27
CA SER A 40 -7.62 9.93 7.85
C SER A 40 -8.80 9.52 6.96
N ARG A 41 -8.62 9.38 5.63
CA ARG A 41 -9.74 9.20 4.67
C ARG A 41 -9.56 8.08 3.67
N ILE A 42 -8.35 7.54 3.55
CA ILE A 42 -8.02 6.54 2.53
C ILE A 42 -7.99 5.18 3.22
N LYS A 43 -8.95 4.31 2.91
CA LYS A 43 -8.94 2.94 3.42
C LYS A 43 -7.83 2.17 2.69
N VAL A 44 -6.88 1.63 3.43
CA VAL A 44 -5.84 0.75 2.89
C VAL A 44 -6.11 -0.65 3.40
N THR A 45 -6.16 -1.63 2.51
CA THR A 45 -6.33 -3.04 2.84
C THR A 45 -5.12 -3.83 2.35
N TYR A 46 -4.43 -4.48 3.27
CA TYR A 46 -3.42 -5.50 2.94
C TYR A 46 -4.10 -6.87 2.85
N HIS A 47 -3.89 -7.56 1.74
CA HIS A 47 -4.33 -8.93 1.48
C HIS A 47 -3.14 -9.88 1.59
N ASN A 48 -3.12 -10.73 2.61
CA ASN A 48 -2.06 -11.70 2.91
C ASN A 48 -2.73 -13.04 3.30
N PRO A 49 -3.18 -13.84 2.32
CA PRO A 49 -3.96 -15.06 2.58
C PRO A 49 -3.25 -16.08 3.49
N LYS A 50 -1.92 -16.09 3.45
CA LYS A 50 -1.08 -16.98 4.28
C LYS A 50 -0.81 -16.43 5.68
N ARG A 51 -1.27 -15.21 5.98
CA ARG A 51 -1.10 -14.51 7.28
C ARG A 51 0.36 -14.53 7.75
N ARG A 52 1.32 -14.41 6.83
CA ARG A 52 2.75 -14.39 7.18
C ARG A 52 3.12 -13.04 7.78
N ASP A 53 4.13 -13.00 8.65
CA ASP A 53 4.78 -11.75 9.04
C ASP A 53 5.24 -10.99 7.78
N THR A 54 5.16 -9.67 7.75
CA THR A 54 5.62 -8.85 6.59
C THR A 54 7.10 -8.46 6.71
N PHE A 55 7.84 -9.09 7.62
CA PHE A 55 9.24 -8.84 7.89
C PHE A 55 9.98 -10.15 8.21
N GLY A 56 11.31 -10.09 8.26
CA GLY A 56 12.16 -11.25 8.49
C GLY A 56 12.39 -12.10 7.23
N LYS A 57 13.04 -13.26 7.42
CA LYS A 57 13.53 -14.12 6.32
C LYS A 57 12.40 -14.66 5.43
N HIS A 58 11.22 -14.90 5.99
CA HIS A 58 10.07 -15.49 5.29
C HIS A 58 8.92 -14.49 5.13
N ALA A 59 9.25 -13.19 5.10
CA ALA A 59 8.30 -12.11 4.99
C ALA A 59 7.35 -12.28 3.79
N ALA A 60 6.06 -12.00 3.99
CA ALA A 60 5.17 -11.71 2.87
C ALA A 60 5.66 -10.45 2.13
N LYS A 61 5.68 -10.48 0.80
CA LYS A 61 6.15 -9.37 -0.05
C LYS A 61 4.99 -8.79 -0.85
N ILE A 62 5.00 -7.47 -1.01
CA ILE A 62 4.01 -6.80 -1.87
C ILE A 62 4.27 -7.20 -3.31
N MET A 63 3.25 -7.78 -3.94
CA MET A 63 3.27 -8.17 -5.35
C MET A 63 2.67 -7.08 -6.23
N LYS A 64 1.58 -6.47 -5.76
CA LYS A 64 0.91 -5.38 -6.47
C LYS A 64 0.07 -4.50 -5.57
N ILE A 65 -0.21 -3.30 -6.07
CA ILE A 65 -1.10 -2.32 -5.47
C ILE A 65 -2.17 -1.94 -6.49
N THR A 66 -3.44 -1.92 -6.08
CA THR A 66 -4.57 -1.52 -6.92
C THR A 66 -5.41 -0.45 -6.26
N PHE A 67 -5.95 0.48 -7.05
CA PHE A 67 -6.86 1.53 -6.61
C PHE A 67 -7.58 2.14 -7.82
N ASN A 68 -8.61 2.94 -7.58
CA ASN A 68 -9.18 3.82 -8.59
C ASN A 68 -8.57 5.22 -8.46
N ASP A 69 -8.11 5.80 -9.56
CA ASP A 69 -7.56 7.14 -9.60
C ASP A 69 -8.63 8.22 -9.32
N LYS A 70 -8.24 9.50 -9.31
CA LYS A 70 -9.18 10.62 -9.08
C LYS A 70 -10.34 10.69 -10.08
N ASN A 71 -10.21 10.07 -11.26
CA ASN A 71 -11.24 10.03 -12.30
C ASN A 71 -12.06 8.73 -12.24
N GLY A 72 -11.77 7.83 -11.29
CA GLY A 72 -12.43 6.54 -11.17
C GLY A 72 -11.86 5.45 -12.07
N SER A 73 -10.74 5.69 -12.76
CA SER A 73 -10.09 4.68 -13.60
C SER A 73 -9.28 3.71 -12.74
N ALA A 74 -9.43 2.41 -13.01
CA ALA A 74 -8.69 1.37 -12.31
C ALA A 74 -7.19 1.44 -12.64
N VAL A 75 -6.36 1.37 -11.62
CA VAL A 75 -4.90 1.38 -11.71
C VAL A 75 -4.36 0.14 -11.00
N GLU A 76 -3.43 -0.54 -11.64
CA GLU A 76 -2.63 -1.61 -11.04
C GLU A 76 -1.14 -1.28 -11.17
N ILE A 77 -0.41 -1.43 -10.08
CA ILE A 77 1.04 -1.20 -10.00
C ILE A 77 1.69 -2.48 -9.48
N PRO A 78 2.47 -3.21 -10.28
CA PRO A 78 3.18 -4.42 -9.86
C PRO A 78 4.46 -4.07 -9.09
N SER A 79 4.32 -3.29 -8.02
CA SER A 79 5.43 -2.78 -7.19
C SER A 79 4.95 -2.43 -5.78
N ASP A 80 5.89 -2.29 -4.85
CA ASP A 80 5.65 -1.75 -3.51
C ASP A 80 5.56 -0.20 -3.47
N THR A 81 5.87 0.44 -4.59
CA THR A 81 6.03 1.89 -4.70
C THR A 81 5.08 2.45 -5.76
N ILE A 82 4.27 3.42 -5.35
CA ILE A 82 3.40 4.23 -6.19
C ILE A 82 4.14 5.52 -6.55
N GLY A 83 4.40 5.74 -7.84
CA GLY A 83 5.02 6.97 -8.35
C GLY A 83 4.03 8.10 -8.65
N SER A 84 4.56 9.20 -9.17
CA SER A 84 3.78 10.26 -9.80
C SER A 84 3.04 9.72 -11.04
N PRO A 85 1.81 10.19 -11.36
CA PRO A 85 1.04 11.22 -10.66
C PRO A 85 0.26 10.72 -9.46
N TYR A 86 0.14 9.41 -9.27
CA TYR A 86 -0.76 8.81 -8.30
C TYR A 86 -0.37 9.09 -6.84
N ALA A 87 0.93 9.12 -6.52
CA ALA A 87 1.39 9.51 -5.19
C ALA A 87 0.91 10.91 -4.77
N ASN A 88 0.82 11.85 -5.72
CA ASN A 88 0.28 13.20 -5.50
C ASN A 88 -1.23 13.18 -5.24
N GLN A 89 -1.98 12.34 -5.98
CA GLN A 89 -3.42 12.15 -5.78
C GLN A 89 -3.71 11.54 -4.40
N ILE A 90 -2.91 10.55 -3.98
CA ILE A 90 -3.02 9.94 -2.64
C ILE A 90 -2.71 10.98 -1.57
N ARG A 91 -1.59 11.72 -1.69
CA ARG A 91 -1.23 12.78 -0.73
C ARG A 91 -2.33 13.84 -0.60
N SER A 92 -2.96 14.17 -1.71
CA SER A 92 -4.07 15.14 -1.79
C SER A 92 -5.42 14.55 -1.38
N ARG A 93 -5.49 13.27 -0.98
CA ARG A 93 -6.70 12.55 -0.55
C ARG A 93 -7.78 12.47 -1.63
N GLN A 94 -7.38 12.36 -2.90
CA GLN A 94 -8.28 12.20 -4.04
C GLN A 94 -8.65 10.74 -4.32
N ILE A 95 -7.90 9.80 -3.73
CA ILE A 95 -8.15 8.35 -3.79
C ILE A 95 -8.80 7.91 -2.47
N LYS A 96 -9.81 7.05 -2.55
CA LYS A 96 -10.63 6.63 -1.39
C LYS A 96 -10.19 5.29 -0.79
N GLU A 97 -9.74 4.37 -1.63
CA GLU A 97 -9.37 3.02 -1.23
C GLU A 97 -8.15 2.53 -2.01
N ILE A 98 -7.30 1.76 -1.33
CA ILE A 98 -6.09 1.14 -1.89
C ILE A 98 -6.04 -0.30 -1.39
N ASP A 99 -5.95 -1.25 -2.31
CA ASP A 99 -5.75 -2.66 -2.03
C ASP A 99 -4.31 -3.05 -2.36
N ILE A 100 -3.68 -3.78 -1.44
CA ILE A 100 -2.27 -4.16 -1.54
C ILE A 100 -2.18 -5.67 -1.33
N TYR A 101 -1.68 -6.38 -2.33
CA TYR A 101 -1.63 -7.84 -2.33
C TYR A 101 -0.23 -8.30 -1.97
N LEU A 102 -0.14 -9.15 -0.95
CA LEU A 102 1.08 -9.76 -0.49
C LEU A 102 1.07 -11.26 -0.73
N GLU A 103 2.23 -11.80 -1.09
CA GLU A 103 2.45 -13.24 -1.18
C GLU A 103 3.48 -13.73 -0.18
#